data_AF-A0A096KPM4-F1
#
_entry.id   AF-A0A096KPM4-F1
#
_cell.length_a   1.000
_cell.length_b   1.000
_cell.length_c   1.000
_cell.angle_alpha   90.00
_cell.angle_beta   90.00
_cell.angle_gamma   90.00
#
_symmetry.space_group_name_H-M   'P 1'
#
loop_
_entity.id
_entity.type
_entity.pdbx_description
1 polymer ?
#
loop_
_entity_poly.entity_id
_entity_poly.type
_entity_poly.pdbx_seq_one_letter_code
_entity_poly.pdbx_strand_id
1 'polypeptide(L)'
;VSSLVKPSCLIIDEVGRCVYDRPCTDLFFDVVDRRYEKEGPNAMVLTSNIAPSGWDEFFTGDDTLLCALDRLFDKASVFVMRGPSYRGRELDTYSVEAVPQAVKVRGIQPEGM
;
A
#
# COMPACT_ATOMS: atom_id res chain seq x y z
N VAL A 1 11.97 -8.82 -17.12
CA VAL A 1 10.89 -8.10 -17.82
C VAL A 1 10.11 -8.98 -18.81
N SER A 2 10.73 -9.77 -19.70
CA SER A 2 9.97 -10.48 -20.76
C SER A 2 8.91 -11.49 -20.27
N SER A 3 8.99 -11.97 -19.03
CA SER A 3 7.93 -12.79 -18.42
C SER A 3 6.70 -11.99 -18.01
N LEU A 4 6.82 -10.69 -17.74
CA LEU A 4 5.74 -9.81 -17.27
C LEU A 4 4.89 -9.22 -18.42
N VAL A 5 5.38 -9.30 -19.66
CA VAL A 5 4.62 -8.89 -20.86
C VAL A 5 3.73 -10.01 -21.41
N LYS A 6 3.97 -11.26 -21.03
CA LYS A 6 3.23 -12.44 -21.52
C LYS A 6 1.82 -12.61 -20.93
N PRO A 7 1.56 -12.33 -19.63
CA PRO A 7 0.23 -12.55 -19.05
C PRO A 7 -0.85 -11.74 -19.75
N SER A 8 -2.03 -12.35 -19.91
CA SER A 8 -3.22 -11.71 -20.47
C SER A 8 -3.66 -10.49 -19.68
N CYS A 9 -3.45 -10.53 -18.36
CA CYS A 9 -3.68 -9.45 -17.42
C CYS A 9 -2.51 -9.39 -16.43
N LEU A 10 -1.93 -8.21 -16.26
CA LEU A 10 -0.92 -7.93 -15.25
C LEU A 10 -1.54 -7.09 -14.13
N ILE A 11 -1.47 -7.57 -12.89
CA ILE A 11 -1.92 -6.83 -11.71
C ILE A 11 -0.68 -6.36 -10.95
N ILE A 12 -0.61 -5.06 -10.69
CA ILE A 12 0.45 -4.41 -9.92
C ILE A 12 -0.20 -3.83 -8.68
N ASP A 13 0.06 -4.46 -7.54
CA ASP A 13 -0.53 -4.07 -6.27
C ASP A 13 0.38 -3.08 -5.51
N GLU A 14 -0.23 -2.20 -4.72
CA GLU A 14 0.44 -1.28 -3.80
C GLU A 14 1.48 -0.34 -4.45
N VAL A 15 1.18 0.21 -5.63
CA VAL A 15 2.01 1.25 -6.25
C VAL A 15 2.10 2.47 -5.32
N GLY A 16 3.31 2.99 -5.13
CA GLY A 16 3.58 4.06 -4.17
C GLY A 16 3.81 3.59 -2.73
N ARG A 17 3.98 2.29 -2.50
CA ARG A 17 4.37 1.78 -1.17
C ARG A 17 5.87 1.89 -0.87
N CYS A 18 6.69 1.72 -1.89
CA CYS A 18 8.15 1.73 -1.80
C CYS A 18 8.72 2.76 -2.76
N VAL A 19 9.82 3.42 -2.36
CA VAL A 19 10.60 4.25 -3.26
C VAL A 19 11.51 3.34 -4.08
N TYR A 20 11.40 3.43 -5.40
CA TYR A 20 12.24 2.68 -6.33
C TYR A 20 13.54 3.43 -6.60
N ASP A 21 14.62 2.67 -6.76
CA ASP A 21 15.83 3.21 -7.35
C ASP A 21 15.67 3.36 -8.87
N ARG A 22 16.68 3.97 -9.51
CA ARG A 22 16.66 4.20 -10.96
C ARG A 22 16.51 2.92 -11.77
N PRO A 23 17.29 1.85 -11.53
CA PRO A 23 17.10 0.59 -12.24
C PRO A 23 15.71 -0.02 -12.08
N CYS A 24 15.13 -0.01 -10.87
CA CYS A 24 13.78 -0.54 -10.65
C CYS A 24 12.71 0.31 -11.35
N THR A 25 12.89 1.63 -11.34
CA THR A 25 12.01 2.55 -12.07
C THR A 25 12.06 2.30 -13.57
N ASP A 26 13.26 2.21 -14.16
CA ASP A 26 13.44 1.94 -15.58
C ASP A 26 12.83 0.57 -15.97
N LEU A 27 12.97 -0.46 -15.12
CA LEU A 27 12.34 -1.77 -15.34
C LEU A 27 10.80 -1.72 -15.30
N PHE A 28 10.22 -0.92 -14.41
CA PHE A 28 8.77 -0.72 -14.36
C PHE A 28 8.27 -0.04 -15.65
N PHE A 29 8.98 0.98 -16.13
CA PHE A 29 8.63 1.66 -17.37
C PHE A 29 8.83 0.77 -18.62
N ASP A 30 9.86 -0.08 -18.67
CA ASP A 30 10.01 -1.07 -19.76
C ASP A 30 8.81 -2.03 -19.82
N VAL A 31 8.23 -2.42 -18.68
CA VAL A 31 6.99 -3.22 -18.66
C VAL A 31 5.80 -2.43 -19.19
N VAL A 32 5.65 -1.17 -18.78
CA VAL A 32 4.56 -0.28 -19.21
C VAL A 32 4.61 -0.05 -20.71
N ASP A 33 5.77 0.34 -21.23
CA ASP A 33 5.96 0.66 -22.65
C ASP A 33 5.64 -0.54 -23.53
N ARG A 34 6.20 -1.72 -23.23
CA ARG A 34 5.99 -2.93 -24.03
C ARG A 34 4.54 -3.43 -24.00
N ARG A 35 3.83 -3.27 -22.88
CA ARG A 35 2.40 -3.62 -22.79
C ARG A 35 1.52 -2.58 -23.50
N TYR A 36 1.91 -1.30 -23.47
CA TYR A 36 1.23 -0.23 -24.21
C TYR A 36 1.38 -0.39 -25.73
N GLU A 37 2.58 -0.72 -26.22
CA GLU A 37 2.89 -0.98 -27.63
C GLU A 37 2.26 -2.27 -28.18
N LYS A 38 1.57 -3.04 -27.31
CA LYS A 38 0.86 -4.27 -27.64
C LYS A 38 1.76 -5.38 -28.19
N GLU A 39 2.98 -5.49 -27.64
CA GLU A 39 3.83 -6.67 -27.87
C GLU A 39 3.20 -7.98 -27.34
N GLY A 40 2.10 -7.86 -26.60
CA GLY A 40 1.25 -8.94 -26.10
C GLY A 40 -0.09 -8.41 -25.62
N PRO A 41 -0.81 -9.17 -24.78
CA PRO A 41 -1.99 -8.68 -24.10
C PRO A 41 -1.67 -7.45 -23.25
N ASN A 42 -2.50 -6.42 -23.34
CA ASN A 42 -2.21 -5.09 -22.79
C ASN A 42 -3.00 -4.75 -21.53
N ALA A 43 -3.86 -5.65 -21.03
CA ALA A 43 -4.64 -5.38 -19.83
C ALA A 43 -3.72 -5.25 -18.61
N MET A 44 -3.83 -4.14 -17.90
CA MET A 44 -3.12 -3.88 -16.65
C MET A 44 -4.08 -3.34 -15.61
N VAL A 45 -3.93 -3.79 -14.37
CA VAL A 45 -4.66 -3.28 -13.21
C VAL A 45 -3.64 -2.84 -12.18
N LEU A 46 -3.74 -1.58 -11.76
CA LEU A 46 -2.87 -1.01 -10.75
C LEU A 46 -3.70 -0.68 -9.52
N THR A 47 -3.18 -0.96 -8.33
CA THR A 47 -3.75 -0.47 -7.06
C THR A 47 -2.77 0.49 -6.41
N SER A 48 -3.29 1.54 -5.79
CA SER A 48 -2.50 2.49 -5.02
C SER A 48 -3.36 3.13 -3.94
N ASN A 49 -2.75 3.40 -2.79
CA ASN A 49 -3.31 4.26 -1.76
C ASN A 49 -2.97 5.75 -1.99
N ILE A 50 -2.22 6.07 -3.05
CA ILE A 50 -1.74 7.41 -3.38
C ILE A 50 -2.28 7.79 -4.77
N ALA A 51 -2.71 9.04 -4.91
CA ALA A 51 -3.13 9.55 -6.20
C ALA A 51 -1.95 9.53 -7.19
N PRO A 52 -2.17 9.30 -8.50
CA PRO A 52 -1.09 9.29 -9.49
C PRO A 52 -0.24 10.57 -9.51
N SER A 53 -0.81 11.71 -9.09
CA SER A 53 -0.11 12.99 -8.97
C SER A 53 0.99 13.02 -7.90
N GLY A 54 1.03 12.05 -6.99
CA GLY A 54 2.08 11.91 -5.97
C GLY A 54 3.00 10.72 -6.21
N TRP A 55 2.98 10.13 -7.42
CA TRP A 55 3.85 8.99 -7.75
C TRP A 55 5.30 9.41 -8.03
N ASP A 56 5.55 10.69 -8.26
CA ASP A 56 6.87 11.32 -8.41
C ASP A 56 7.76 11.13 -7.18
N GLU A 57 7.18 11.02 -5.98
CA GLU A 57 7.93 10.71 -4.76
C GLU A 57 8.48 9.28 -4.72
N PHE A 58 7.96 8.37 -5.55
CA PHE A 58 8.28 6.93 -5.50
C PHE A 58 9.07 6.42 -6.70
N PHE A 59 9.02 7.12 -7.82
CA PHE A 59 9.76 6.79 -9.03
C PHE A 59 10.84 7.84 -9.29
N THR A 60 12.03 7.39 -9.66
CA THR A 60 13.11 8.32 -10.04
C THR A 60 13.08 8.63 -11.54
N GLY A 61 13.27 9.89 -11.92
CA GLY A 61 13.45 10.29 -13.32
C GLY A 61 12.29 11.11 -13.87
N ASP A 62 12.15 12.34 -13.37
CA ASP A 62 11.07 13.30 -13.60
C ASP A 62 10.44 13.24 -15.00
N ASP A 63 11.23 13.41 -16.06
CA ASP A 63 10.70 13.42 -17.44
C ASP A 63 10.21 12.04 -17.91
N THR A 64 10.91 10.96 -17.50
CA THR A 64 10.58 9.59 -17.91
C THR A 64 9.30 9.10 -17.22
N LEU A 65 9.09 9.52 -15.96
CA LEU A 65 7.88 9.23 -15.22
C LEU A 65 6.65 9.81 -15.91
N LEU A 66 6.68 11.08 -16.31
CA LEU A 66 5.54 11.72 -16.96
C LEU A 66 5.16 10.99 -18.26
N CYS A 67 6.14 10.58 -19.07
CA CYS A 67 5.89 9.80 -20.28
C CYS A 67 5.30 8.40 -20.01
N ALA A 68 5.72 7.73 -18.94
CA ALA A 68 5.17 6.44 -18.57
C ALA A 68 3.75 6.55 -18.00
N LEU A 69 3.49 7.58 -17.18
CA LEU A 69 2.15 7.88 -16.68
C LEU A 69 1.18 8.21 -17.82
N ASP A 70 1.61 9.00 -18.80
CA ASP A 70 0.81 9.31 -19.99
C ASP A 70 0.33 8.02 -20.69
N ARG A 71 1.25 7.07 -20.91
CA ARG A 71 0.91 5.76 -21.50
C ARG A 71 0.02 4.90 -20.62
N LEU A 72 0.22 4.93 -19.30
CA LEU A 72 -0.63 4.23 -18.33
C LEU A 72 -2.08 4.75 -18.37
N PHE A 73 -2.25 6.06 -18.50
CA PHE A 73 -3.55 6.73 -18.39
C PHE A 73 -4.26 6.99 -19.73
N ASP A 74 -3.59 6.85 -20.88
CA ASP A 74 -4.18 7.04 -22.24
C ASP A 74 -5.52 6.28 -22.42
N LYS A 75 -5.61 5.04 -21.90
CA LYS A 75 -6.82 4.19 -21.97
C LYS A 75 -7.22 3.60 -20.62
N ALA A 76 -7.04 4.36 -19.55
CA ALA A 76 -7.36 3.90 -18.20
C ALA A 76 -8.82 4.17 -17.80
N SER A 77 -9.39 3.25 -17.03
CA SER A 77 -10.56 3.51 -16.19
C SER A 77 -10.09 3.68 -14.75
N VAL A 78 -10.33 4.85 -14.15
CA VAL A 78 -9.87 5.16 -12.80
C VAL A 78 -11.02 5.00 -11.80
N PHE A 79 -10.83 4.11 -10.82
CA PHE A 79 -11.79 3.88 -9.74
C PHE A 79 -11.26 4.48 -8.44
N VAL A 80 -11.90 5.55 -7.96
CA VAL A 80 -11.57 6.17 -6.67
C VAL A 80 -12.36 5.48 -5.56
N MET A 81 -11.68 4.67 -4.75
CA MET A 81 -12.31 3.97 -3.62
C MET A 81 -12.23 4.82 -2.36
N ARG A 82 -13.37 5.01 -1.69
CA ARG A 82 -13.48 5.76 -0.42
C ARG A 82 -14.29 4.95 0.59
N GLY A 83 -13.88 5.01 1.84
CA GLY A 83 -14.57 4.35 2.95
C GLY A 83 -13.62 3.92 4.06
N PRO A 84 -14.15 3.46 5.19
CA PRO A 84 -13.35 2.86 6.24
C PRO A 84 -12.67 1.58 5.74
N SER A 85 -11.55 1.23 6.36
CA SER A 85 -10.89 -0.04 6.10
C SER A 85 -11.85 -1.20 6.38
N TYR A 86 -11.89 -2.17 5.47
CA TYR A 86 -12.58 -3.44 5.71
C TYR A 86 -11.81 -4.33 6.70
N ARG A 87 -10.51 -4.09 6.88
CA ARG A 87 -9.68 -4.84 7.83
C ARG A 87 -10.18 -4.56 9.24
N GLY A 88 -10.40 -5.62 10.01
CA GLY A 88 -10.76 -5.50 11.41
C GLY A 88 -12.24 -5.26 11.71
N ARG A 89 -13.11 -5.29 10.70
CA ARG A 89 -14.56 -5.05 10.88
C ARG A 89 -15.24 -6.04 11.84
N GLU A 90 -14.71 -7.25 11.95
CA GLU A 90 -15.22 -8.32 12.82
C GLU A 90 -14.27 -8.63 13.99
N LEU A 91 -13.32 -7.73 14.28
CA LEU A 91 -12.44 -7.94 15.42
C LEU A 91 -13.14 -7.55 16.71
N ASP A 92 -13.23 -8.51 17.62
CA ASP A 92 -13.59 -8.24 19.01
C ASP A 92 -12.48 -7.40 19.66
N THR A 93 -12.83 -6.17 20.05
CA THR A 93 -11.93 -5.29 20.78
C THR A 93 -12.22 -5.42 22.27
N TYR A 94 -11.32 -6.07 23.01
CA TYR A 94 -11.40 -6.17 24.45
C TYR A 94 -10.54 -5.08 25.10
N SER A 95 -11.16 -4.22 25.93
CA SER A 95 -10.43 -3.33 26.84
C SER A 95 -10.40 -3.94 28.24
N VAL A 96 -9.25 -3.87 28.92
CA VAL A 96 -9.09 -4.33 30.30
C VAL A 96 -8.54 -3.17 31.12
N GLU A 97 -9.26 -2.83 32.19
CA GLU A 97 -8.81 -1.85 33.19
C GLU A 97 -8.58 -2.55 34.53
N ALA A 98 -7.42 -2.29 35.14
CA ALA A 98 -7.14 -2.76 36.50
C ALA A 98 -7.65 -1.72 37.50
N VAL A 99 -8.62 -2.10 38.33
CA VAL A 99 -9.08 -1.25 39.43
C VAL A 99 -8.15 -1.48 40.63
N PRO A 100 -7.47 -0.45 41.17
CA PRO A 100 -6.66 -0.62 42.37
C PRO A 100 -7.55 -0.91 43.57
N GLN A 101 -7.62 -2.17 44.00
CA GLN A 101 -8.22 -2.55 45.27
C GLN A 101 -7.13 -2.61 46.36
N ALA A 102 -7.15 -1.64 47.28
CA ALA A 102 -6.33 -1.70 48.48
C ALA A 102 -7.07 -2.48 49.58
N VAL A 103 -6.59 -3.69 49.89
CA VAL A 103 -7.06 -4.44 51.07
C VAL A 103 -6.30 -3.93 52.30
N LYS A 104 -7.00 -3.26 53.22
CA LYS A 104 -6.43 -2.83 54.50
C LYS A 104 -6.21 -4.05 55.39
N VAL A 105 -4.99 -4.56 55.43
CA VAL A 105 -4.57 -5.54 56.44
C VAL A 105 -4.49 -4.81 57.78
N ARG A 106 -5.37 -5.16 58.73
CA ARG A 106 -5.26 -4.64 60.11
C ARG A 106 -4.00 -5.25 60.72
N GLY A 107 -2.97 -4.42 60.91
CA GLY A 107 -1.78 -4.80 61.66
C GLY A 107 -2.18 -5.23 63.08
N ILE A 108 -1.65 -6.38 63.52
CA ILE A 108 -1.75 -6.84 64.90
C ILE A 108 -0.94 -5.86 65.74
N GLN A 109 -1.59 -5.10 66.61
CA GLN A 109 -0.89 -4.30 67.62
C GLN A 109 -0.28 -5.28 68.64
N PRO A 110 1.02 -5.19 68.96
CA PRO A 110 1.56 -5.92 70.10
C PRO A 110 0.94 -5.33 71.37
N GLU A 111 0.32 -6.17 72.20
CA GLU A 111 -0.18 -5.75 73.50
C GLU A 111 0.98 -5.28 74.38
N GLY A 112 0.79 -4.12 75.01
CA GLY A 112 1.77 -3.47 75.86
C GLY A 112 2.12 -4.28 77.11
N MET A 113 3.31 -4.01 77.63
CA MET A 113 3.81 -4.44 78.93
C MET A 113 3.49 -3.38 79.98
#